data_AF-A0A440IAS9-F1
#
_entry.id   AF-A0A440IAS9-F1
#
_cell.length_a   1.000
_cell.length_b   1.000
_cell.length_c   1.000
_cell.angle_alpha   90.00
_cell.angle_beta   90.00
_cell.angle_gamma   90.00
#
_symmetry.space_group_name_H-M   'P 1'
#
loop_
_entity.id
_entity.type
_entity.pdbx_description
1 polymer ?
#
loop_
_entity_poly.entity_id
_entity_poly.type
_entity_poly.pdbx_seq_one_letter_code
_entity_poly.pdbx_strand_id
1 'polypeptide(L)'
;MIDISPRLDERLGRIHARQRLGVEEDHEAQVFGQGLNFFHLENWYSIHAVIRNGLRLTGLYGRGRRNAANVQLRVNNITSASLPRSFEGFRILHLSDLHADMSRSAMDRVIELVSDLDYDICVLTGDFRAKTFGPFDAALDGVARVRASLKG
;
A
#
# COMPACT_ATOMS: atom_id res chain seq x y z
N MET A 1 -15.25 -7.61 -14.61
CA MET A 1 -14.07 -8.20 -13.94
C MET A 1 -13.17 -8.73 -15.04
N ILE A 2 -11.96 -8.19 -15.19
CA ILE A 2 -11.01 -8.68 -16.21
C ILE A 2 -10.54 -10.07 -15.78
N ASP A 3 -10.69 -11.08 -16.65
CA ASP A 3 -10.16 -12.42 -16.38
C ASP A 3 -8.62 -12.36 -16.43
N ILE A 4 -7.98 -12.44 -15.26
CA ILE A 4 -6.52 -12.38 -15.11
C ILE A 4 -5.86 -13.75 -15.26
N SER A 5 -6.63 -14.83 -15.28
CA SER A 5 -6.17 -16.22 -15.38
C SER A 5 -5.21 -16.46 -16.54
N PRO A 6 -5.48 -16.03 -17.80
CA PRO A 6 -4.58 -16.27 -18.91
C PRO A 6 -3.23 -15.56 -18.76
N ARG A 7 -3.20 -14.37 -18.14
CA ARG A 7 -1.95 -13.64 -17.87
C ARG A 7 -1.15 -14.25 -16.72
N LEU A 8 -1.82 -14.82 -15.73
CA LEU A 8 -1.15 -15.54 -14.64
C LEU A 8 -0.58 -16.86 -15.13
N ASP A 9 -1.31 -17.58 -15.98
CA ASP A 9 -0.86 -18.82 -16.62
C ASP A 9 0.43 -18.62 -17.43
N GLU A 10 0.51 -17.53 -18.21
CA GLU A 10 1.69 -17.19 -19.02
C GLU A 10 2.92 -16.87 -18.16
N ARG A 11 2.72 -16.18 -17.03
CA ARG A 11 3.83 -15.71 -16.18
C ARG A 11 4.33 -16.76 -15.18
N LEU A 12 3.44 -17.56 -14.62
CA LEU A 12 3.73 -18.46 -13.49
C LEU A 12 3.63 -19.95 -13.88
N GLY A 13 3.05 -20.24 -15.03
CA GLY A 13 2.65 -21.58 -15.43
C GLY A 13 1.30 -22.00 -14.83
N ARG A 14 0.52 -22.76 -15.60
CA ARG A 14 -0.87 -23.16 -15.27
C ARG A 14 -1.07 -23.75 -13.88
N ILE A 15 -0.11 -24.56 -13.40
CA ILE A 15 -0.22 -25.22 -12.09
C ILE A 15 -0.10 -24.19 -10.97
N HIS A 16 0.93 -23.35 -11.00
CA HIS A 16 1.15 -22.32 -9.97
C HIS A 16 0.09 -21.21 -10.01
N ALA A 17 -0.38 -20.84 -11.21
CA ALA A 17 -1.45 -19.86 -11.38
C ALA A 17 -2.75 -20.36 -10.74
N ARG A 18 -3.14 -21.62 -10.99
CA ARG A 18 -4.32 -22.23 -10.35
C ARG A 18 -4.17 -22.42 -8.85
N GLN A 19 -2.98 -22.83 -8.38
CA GLN A 19 -2.72 -22.98 -6.95
C GLN A 19 -2.85 -21.64 -6.23
N ARG A 20 -2.31 -20.56 -6.81
CA ARG A 20 -2.44 -19.22 -6.28
C ARG A 20 -3.90 -18.75 -6.23
N LEU A 21 -4.62 -18.88 -7.34
CA LEU A 21 -6.02 -18.46 -7.41
C LEU A 21 -6.89 -19.25 -6.43
N GLY A 22 -6.65 -20.57 -6.28
CA GLY A 22 -7.31 -21.40 -5.28
C GLY A 22 -7.03 -20.94 -3.85
N VAL A 23 -5.77 -20.58 -3.53
CA VAL A 23 -5.44 -20.02 -2.20
C VAL A 23 -6.08 -18.65 -1.97
N GLU A 24 -6.15 -17.79 -2.98
CA GLU A 24 -6.82 -16.48 -2.90
C GLU A 24 -8.34 -16.67 -2.69
N GLU A 25 -8.96 -17.58 -3.44
CA GLU A 25 -10.39 -17.92 -3.32
C GLU A 25 -10.72 -18.60 -1.98
N ASP A 26 -9.88 -19.53 -1.51
CA ASP A 26 -10.01 -20.16 -0.19
C ASP A 26 -9.81 -19.15 0.94
N HIS A 27 -8.90 -18.17 0.78
CA HIS A 27 -8.70 -17.11 1.76
C HIS A 27 -9.88 -16.14 1.79
N GLU A 28 -10.41 -15.77 0.62
CA GLU A 28 -11.68 -15.02 0.54
C GLU A 28 -12.80 -15.84 1.20
N ALA A 29 -12.94 -17.12 0.89
CA ALA A 29 -13.93 -18.00 1.49
C ALA A 29 -13.76 -18.18 3.01
N GLN A 30 -12.54 -18.22 3.55
CA GLN A 30 -12.28 -18.25 5.00
C GLN A 30 -12.67 -16.93 5.69
N VAL A 31 -12.45 -15.80 5.02
CA VAL A 31 -12.93 -14.49 5.50
C VAL A 31 -14.46 -14.40 5.43
N PHE A 32 -15.10 -15.14 4.52
CA PHE A 32 -16.56 -15.12 4.30
C PHE A 32 -17.36 -16.32 4.90
N GLY A 33 -16.74 -17.42 5.36
CA GLY A 33 -17.43 -18.70 5.61
C GLY A 33 -16.91 -19.56 6.79
N GLN A 34 -17.65 -19.51 7.89
CA GLN A 34 -17.99 -20.57 8.89
C GLN A 34 -16.97 -21.69 9.21
N GLY A 35 -16.34 -21.60 10.39
CA GLY A 35 -15.68 -22.71 11.09
C GLY A 35 -16.00 -22.71 12.59
N LEU A 36 -16.74 -23.72 13.03
CA LEU A 36 -17.24 -23.94 14.38
C LEU A 36 -16.09 -24.20 15.38
N ASN A 37 -15.87 -23.30 16.35
CA ASN A 37 -15.25 -23.62 17.63
C ASN A 37 -15.76 -22.69 18.74
N PHE A 38 -16.42 -23.31 19.71
CA PHE A 38 -17.22 -22.77 20.82
C PHE A 38 -16.43 -21.92 21.85
N PHE A 39 -16.01 -20.70 21.50
CA PHE A 39 -15.71 -19.64 22.48
C PHE A 39 -16.12 -18.25 21.98
N HIS A 40 -17.41 -17.92 22.16
CA HIS A 40 -17.97 -16.60 21.85
C HIS A 40 -17.89 -15.67 23.06
N LEU A 41 -16.92 -14.73 23.04
CA LEU A 41 -16.95 -13.43 23.73
C LEU A 41 -17.38 -12.30 22.75
N GLU A 42 -18.18 -12.68 21.76
CA GLU A 42 -19.38 -11.99 21.27
C GLU A 42 -19.33 -10.49 20.96
N ASN A 43 -18.26 -10.02 20.31
CA ASN A 43 -18.36 -9.27 19.06
C ASN A 43 -16.95 -8.78 18.69
N TRP A 44 -16.28 -9.45 17.75
CA TRP A 44 -15.06 -8.88 17.18
C TRP A 44 -15.35 -7.51 16.55
N TYR A 45 -16.57 -7.26 16.07
CA TYR A 45 -17.04 -5.94 15.67
C TYR A 45 -17.12 -4.92 16.82
N SER A 46 -17.50 -5.34 18.03
CA SER A 46 -17.69 -4.49 19.20
C SER A 46 -16.37 -4.13 19.84
N ILE A 47 -15.38 -5.02 19.89
CA ILE A 47 -14.06 -4.62 20.39
C ILE A 47 -13.36 -3.64 19.44
N HIS A 48 -13.48 -3.83 18.13
CA HIS A 48 -13.01 -2.84 17.15
C HIS A 48 -13.76 -1.51 17.28
N ALA A 49 -15.08 -1.54 17.54
CA ALA A 49 -15.86 -0.35 17.81
C ALA A 49 -15.49 0.31 19.14
N VAL A 50 -15.28 -0.45 20.22
CA VAL A 50 -14.88 0.04 21.55
C VAL A 50 -13.49 0.66 21.48
N ILE A 51 -12.52 0.00 20.84
CA ILE A 51 -11.18 0.55 20.61
C ILE A 51 -11.29 1.82 19.76
N ARG A 52 -12.01 1.79 18.63
CA ARG A 52 -12.18 2.96 17.77
C ARG A 52 -12.84 4.12 18.51
N ASN A 53 -13.91 3.86 19.25
CA ASN A 53 -14.63 4.89 20.00
C ASN A 53 -13.80 5.39 21.17
N GLY A 54 -13.08 4.53 21.90
CA GLY A 54 -12.12 4.94 22.92
C GLY A 54 -11.01 5.82 22.36
N LEU A 55 -10.44 5.46 21.21
CA LEU A 55 -9.48 6.30 20.48
C LEU A 55 -10.09 7.63 20.02
N ARG A 56 -11.36 7.64 19.61
CA ARG A 56 -12.06 8.88 19.23
C ARG A 56 -12.31 9.78 20.44
N LEU A 57 -12.82 9.24 21.54
CA LEU A 57 -13.11 9.95 22.78
C LEU A 57 -11.84 10.54 23.41
N THR A 58 -10.72 9.82 23.35
CA THR A 58 -9.41 10.32 23.79
C THR A 58 -8.72 11.24 22.78
N GLY A 59 -9.30 11.46 21.59
CA GLY A 59 -8.71 12.24 20.51
C GLY A 59 -7.54 11.57 19.77
N LEU A 60 -7.09 10.41 20.24
CA LEU A 60 -6.00 9.63 19.65
C LEU A 60 -6.30 9.17 18.22
N TYR A 61 -7.56 8.88 17.90
CA TYR A 61 -7.97 8.52 16.54
C TYR A 61 -7.66 9.65 15.54
N GLY A 62 -8.03 10.89 15.90
CA GLY A 62 -7.75 12.07 15.07
C GLY A 62 -6.25 12.35 14.97
N ARG A 63 -5.51 12.18 16.08
CA ARG A 63 -4.04 12.27 16.08
C ARG A 63 -3.42 11.21 15.16
N GLY A 64 -3.88 9.97 15.21
CA GLY A 64 -3.42 8.89 14.36
C GLY A 64 -3.66 9.17 12.88
N ARG A 65 -4.85 9.66 12.51
CA ARG A 65 -5.15 10.08 11.13
C ARG A 65 -4.26 11.22 10.66
N ARG A 66 -4.02 12.23 11.51
CA ARG A 66 -3.08 13.33 11.19
C ARG A 66 -1.66 12.82 11.01
N ASN A 67 -1.20 11.92 11.88
CA ASN A 67 0.13 11.32 11.77
C ASN A 67 0.27 10.49 10.48
N ALA A 68 -0.74 9.68 10.14
CA ALA A 68 -0.75 8.90 8.90
C ALA A 68 -0.78 9.78 7.64
N ALA A 69 -1.36 10.98 7.72
CA ALA A 69 -1.34 11.96 6.63
C ALA A 69 -0.07 12.82 6.60
N ASN A 70 0.74 12.80 7.68
CA ASN A 70 1.95 13.61 7.81
C ASN A 70 3.13 12.97 7.08
N VAL A 71 3.00 12.83 5.77
CA VAL A 71 4.09 12.37 4.90
C VAL A 71 5.16 13.45 4.84
N GLN A 72 6.42 13.03 4.96
CA GLN A 72 7.58 13.91 5.01
C GLN A 72 8.60 13.49 3.96
N LEU A 73 9.18 14.48 3.28
CA LEU A 73 10.37 14.27 2.46
C LEU A 73 11.59 14.12 3.37
N ARG A 74 12.34 13.04 3.18
CA ARG A 74 13.61 12.79 3.88
C ARG A 74 14.71 12.68 2.85
N VAL A 75 15.72 13.54 2.99
CA VAL A 75 16.91 13.53 2.13
C VAL A 75 18.00 12.77 2.86
N ASN A 76 18.44 11.66 2.28
CA ASN A 76 19.52 10.84 2.81
C ASN A 76 20.72 10.93 1.87
N ASN A 77 21.83 11.49 2.35
CA ASN A 77 23.07 11.58 1.58
C ASN A 77 23.86 10.29 1.76
N ILE A 78 24.05 9.55 0.67
CA ILE A 78 24.83 8.30 0.66
C ILE A 78 26.19 8.61 0.08
N THR A 79 27.24 8.34 0.85
CA THR A 79 28.63 8.49 0.40
C THR A 79 29.34 7.14 0.46
N SER A 80 30.13 6.83 -0.57
CA SER A 80 30.96 5.62 -0.59
C SER A 80 32.19 5.85 -1.45
N ALA A 81 33.36 5.40 -0.97
CA ALA A 81 34.60 5.47 -1.73
C ALA A 81 34.59 4.57 -2.98
N SER A 82 33.72 3.55 -3.01
CA SER A 82 33.55 2.66 -4.16
C SER A 82 32.52 3.16 -5.17
N LEU A 83 31.83 4.27 -4.90
CA LEU A 83 30.81 4.79 -5.81
C LEU A 83 31.50 5.46 -7.01
N PRO A 84 31.15 5.09 -8.26
CA PRO A 84 31.70 5.76 -9.43
C PRO A 84 31.38 7.25 -9.45
N ARG A 85 32.32 8.08 -9.91
CA ARG A 85 32.15 9.55 -9.98
C ARG A 85 30.93 10.00 -10.79
N SER A 86 30.46 9.18 -11.74
CA SER A 86 29.24 9.46 -12.51
C SER A 86 27.97 9.55 -11.66
N PHE A 87 27.98 9.01 -10.43
CA PHE A 87 26.86 9.11 -9.49
C PHE A 87 26.98 10.28 -8.52
N GLU A 88 28.01 11.11 -8.65
CA GLU A 88 28.13 12.32 -7.85
C GLU A 88 26.96 13.27 -8.13
N GLY A 89 26.21 13.61 -7.08
CA GLY A 89 25.00 14.43 -7.20
C GLY A 89 23.79 13.70 -7.79
N PHE A 90 23.89 12.39 -8.07
CA PHE A 90 22.78 11.60 -8.57
C PHE A 90 21.70 11.43 -7.50
N ARG A 91 20.45 11.73 -7.86
CA ARG A 91 19.31 11.81 -6.94
C ARG A 91 18.28 10.74 -7.28
N ILE A 92 17.96 9.94 -6.28
CA ILE A 92 16.93 8.90 -6.36
C ILE A 92 15.73 9.34 -5.53
N LEU A 93 14.57 9.51 -6.18
CA LEU A 93 13.31 9.56 -5.46
C LEU A 93 12.86 8.13 -5.18
N HIS A 94 12.69 7.80 -3.89
CA HIS A 94 12.25 6.47 -3.46
C HIS A 94 10.89 6.57 -2.77
N LEU A 95 9.88 5.92 -3.35
CA LEU A 95 8.54 5.80 -2.78
C LEU A 95 8.27 4.33 -2.45
N SER A 96 7.80 4.06 -1.24
CA SER A 96 7.48 2.71 -0.76
C SER A 96 6.17 2.74 0.03
N ASP A 97 5.52 1.58 0.13
CA ASP A 97 4.38 1.35 1.04
C ASP A 97 3.26 2.38 0.87
N LEU A 98 2.96 2.71 -0.38
CA LEU A 98 2.03 3.79 -0.71
C LEU A 98 0.64 3.57 -0.11
N HIS A 99 0.17 2.31 -0.07
CA HIS A 99 -1.17 1.91 0.34
C HIS A 99 -2.22 2.95 -0.13
N ALA A 100 -2.25 3.19 -1.44
CA ALA A 100 -2.84 4.38 -2.04
C ALA A 100 -4.37 4.47 -1.84
N ASP A 101 -5.00 3.36 -1.45
CA ASP A 101 -6.41 3.21 -1.10
C ASP A 101 -6.73 3.52 0.39
N MET A 102 -5.73 3.66 1.27
CA MET A 102 -5.96 3.88 2.72
C MET A 102 -6.18 5.33 3.12
N SER A 103 -5.49 6.27 2.46
CA SER A 103 -5.42 7.65 2.91
C SER A 103 -5.23 8.62 1.75
N ARG A 104 -6.35 9.18 1.26
CA ARG A 104 -6.32 10.24 0.24
C ARG A 104 -5.45 11.43 0.65
N SER A 105 -5.53 11.86 1.91
CA SER A 105 -4.71 12.97 2.43
C SER A 105 -3.21 12.67 2.43
N ALA A 106 -2.81 11.42 2.68
CA ALA A 106 -1.39 11.04 2.59
C ALA A 106 -0.92 11.10 1.12
N MET A 107 -1.72 10.59 0.19
CA MET A 107 -1.38 10.64 -1.24
C MET A 107 -1.38 12.07 -1.79
N ASP A 108 -2.31 12.91 -1.35
CA ASP A 108 -2.32 14.34 -1.70
C ASP A 108 -1.04 15.03 -1.20
N ARG A 109 -0.58 14.69 0.01
CA ARG A 109 0.70 15.18 0.56
C ARG A 109 1.92 14.65 -0.21
N VAL A 110 1.91 13.39 -0.65
CA VAL A 110 2.96 12.84 -1.52
C VAL A 110 3.02 13.65 -2.82
N ILE A 111 1.89 13.84 -3.48
CA ILE A 111 1.79 14.61 -4.74
C ILE A 111 2.37 16.01 -4.57
N GLU A 112 1.96 16.73 -3.52
CA GLU A 112 2.49 18.05 -3.21
C GLU A 112 4.01 18.03 -3.02
N LEU A 113 4.53 17.06 -2.27
CA LEU A 113 5.96 16.96 -2.00
C LEU A 113 6.79 16.63 -3.24
N VAL A 114 6.29 15.81 -4.15
CA VAL A 114 7.07 15.33 -5.31
C VAL A 114 6.98 16.23 -6.53
N SER A 115 5.96 17.07 -6.64
CA SER A 115 5.68 17.89 -7.84
C SER A 115 6.87 18.78 -8.24
N ASP A 116 7.58 19.34 -7.25
CA ASP A 116 8.69 20.27 -7.48
C ASP A 116 10.07 19.65 -7.21
N LEU A 117 10.16 18.33 -7.03
CA LEU A 117 11.45 17.69 -6.78
C LEU A 117 12.23 17.45 -8.06
N ASP A 118 13.52 17.70 -7.98
CA ASP A 118 14.46 17.29 -9.01
C ASP A 118 15.17 16.01 -8.57
N TYR A 119 15.05 14.99 -9.41
CA TYR A 119 15.66 13.69 -9.23
C TYR A 119 15.96 13.10 -10.61
N ASP A 120 16.92 12.18 -10.68
CA ASP A 120 17.32 11.55 -11.93
C ASP A 120 16.49 10.29 -12.22
N ILE A 121 16.12 9.56 -11.16
CA ILE A 121 15.22 8.40 -11.24
C ILE A 121 14.23 8.38 -10.10
N CYS A 122 13.03 7.85 -10.36
CA CYS A 122 12.04 7.51 -9.35
C CYS A 122 11.88 5.99 -9.27
N VAL A 123 11.91 5.45 -8.06
CA VAL A 123 11.75 4.02 -7.78
C VAL A 123 10.56 3.81 -6.85
N LEU A 124 9.65 2.92 -7.24
CA LEU A 124 8.50 2.51 -6.45
C LEU A 124 8.68 1.05 -6.00
N THR A 125 8.79 0.81 -4.69
CA THR A 125 9.23 -0.51 -4.16
C THR A 125 8.15 -1.39 -3.55
N GLY A 126 6.86 -1.12 -3.78
CA GLY A 126 5.77 -2.05 -3.43
C GLY A 126 4.75 -1.51 -2.44
N ASP A 127 3.95 -2.43 -1.89
CA ASP A 127 2.87 -2.16 -0.93
C ASP A 127 1.91 -1.05 -1.35
N PHE A 128 1.40 -1.22 -2.58
CA PHE A 128 0.50 -0.26 -3.22
C PHE A 128 -0.91 -0.22 -2.64
N ARG A 129 -1.37 -1.29 -1.97
CA ARG A 129 -2.76 -1.45 -1.51
C ARG A 129 -2.84 -1.92 -0.06
N ALA A 130 -3.92 -1.62 0.64
CA ALA A 130 -4.13 -2.00 2.04
C ALA A 130 -4.41 -3.50 2.23
N LYS A 131 -5.35 -4.02 1.43
CA LYS A 131 -5.81 -5.41 1.55
C LYS A 131 -5.02 -6.29 0.61
N THR A 132 -4.72 -7.51 1.04
CA THR A 132 -4.04 -8.51 0.20
C THR A 132 -4.98 -9.23 -0.78
N PHE A 133 -6.29 -9.07 -0.62
CA PHE A 133 -7.34 -9.70 -1.44
C PHE A 133 -8.44 -8.71 -1.85
N GLY A 134 -9.31 -9.12 -2.77
CA GLY A 134 -10.41 -8.30 -3.29
C GLY A 134 -10.01 -7.23 -4.32
N PRO A 135 -10.95 -6.31 -4.65
CA PRO A 135 -10.78 -5.30 -5.69
C PRO A 135 -9.59 -4.38 -5.44
N PHE A 136 -8.92 -3.97 -6.53
CA PHE A 136 -7.68 -3.20 -6.46
C PHE A 136 -7.72 -1.91 -7.27
N ASP A 137 -8.83 -1.64 -7.91
CA ASP A 137 -9.03 -0.48 -8.77
C ASP A 137 -8.75 0.81 -8.00
N ALA A 138 -9.24 0.92 -6.76
CA ALA A 138 -8.98 2.08 -5.92
C ALA A 138 -7.48 2.33 -5.63
N ALA A 139 -6.70 1.25 -5.47
CA ALA A 139 -5.26 1.36 -5.27
C ALA A 139 -4.56 1.78 -6.57
N LEU A 140 -4.98 1.22 -7.72
CA LEU A 140 -4.46 1.63 -9.02
C LEU A 140 -4.78 3.10 -9.34
N ASP A 141 -5.99 3.54 -9.07
CA ASP A 141 -6.41 4.93 -9.25
C ASP A 141 -5.58 5.87 -8.37
N GLY A 142 -5.35 5.48 -7.10
CA GLY A 142 -4.49 6.22 -6.18
C GLY A 142 -3.05 6.33 -6.67
N VAL A 143 -2.45 5.21 -7.11
CA VAL A 143 -1.10 5.18 -7.68
C VAL A 143 -1.03 5.99 -8.98
N ALA A 144 -2.06 5.92 -9.83
CA ALA A 144 -2.12 6.68 -11.08
C ALA A 144 -2.09 8.19 -10.82
N ARG A 145 -2.79 8.66 -9.78
CA ARG A 145 -2.74 10.07 -9.36
C ARG A 145 -1.34 10.49 -8.91
N VAL A 146 -0.66 9.67 -8.09
CA VAL A 146 0.71 9.95 -7.65
C VAL A 146 1.67 9.94 -8.84
N ARG A 147 1.55 8.94 -9.73
CA ARG A 147 2.36 8.85 -10.93
C ARG A 147 2.23 10.09 -11.82
N ALA A 148 1.03 10.65 -11.95
CA ALA A 148 0.80 11.84 -12.77
C ALA A 148 1.57 13.09 -12.29
N SER A 149 2.01 13.14 -11.03
CA SER A 149 2.86 14.22 -10.49
C SER A 149 4.35 13.89 -10.51
N LEU A 150 4.75 12.69 -10.94
CA LEU A 150 6.15 12.31 -11.07
C LEU A 150 6.69 12.74 -12.45
N LYS A 151 7.93 13.22 -12.48
CA LYS A 151 8.74 13.42 -13.68
C LYS A 151 9.32 12.07 -14.17
N GLY A 152 9.23 11.80 -15.47
CA GLY A 152 9.72 10.56 -16.14
C GLY A 152 8.61 9.64 -16.61
#